data_AF-A0A846SEI8-F1
#
_entry.id   AF-A0A846SEI8-F1
#
_cell.length_a   1.000
_cell.length_b   1.000
_cell.length_c   1.000
_cell.angle_alpha   90.00
_cell.angle_beta   90.00
_cell.angle_gamma   90.00
#
_symmetry.space_group_name_H-M   'P 1'
#
loop_
_entity.id
_entity.type
_entity.pdbx_description
1 polymer ?
#
loop_
_entity_poly.entity_id
_entity_poly.type
_entity_poly.pdbx_seq_one_letter_code
_entity_poly.pdbx_strand_id
1 'polypeptide(L)'
;MNPVDTLVWLVNFPAAHGYAMVFIAGFSILGLFALSARGAVPGDSLRSIREREGLLHPTERPRGRVWAGVVRIGARVLALLMLGSLVIGILSLTGVPVTRAYIYDNGRPTTGTLEGDWVTFTTAEGVEYTLESNFFTPAVYPDRDVYLTSGEPVVVRYLPSHPQAFVIDSDQTPR
;
A
#
# COMPACT_ATOMS: atom_id res chain seq x y z
N MET A 1 17.31 -5.69 -13.45
CA MET A 1 16.14 -5.16 -12.73
C MET A 1 15.28 -4.37 -13.71
N ASN A 2 14.04 -4.77 -13.93
CA ASN A 2 13.11 -4.04 -14.78
C ASN A 2 12.40 -2.96 -13.93
N PRO A 3 12.42 -1.66 -14.33
CA PRO A 3 11.76 -0.61 -13.55
C PRO A 3 10.25 -0.81 -13.43
N VAL A 4 9.60 -1.44 -14.40
CA VAL A 4 8.16 -1.74 -14.35
C VAL A 4 7.87 -2.75 -13.25
N ASP A 5 8.68 -3.81 -13.11
CA ASP A 5 8.53 -4.79 -12.02
C ASP A 5 8.61 -4.13 -10.64
N THR A 6 9.48 -3.13 -10.49
CA THR A 6 9.59 -2.35 -9.25
C THR A 6 8.34 -1.52 -8.98
N LEU A 7 7.76 -0.88 -10.00
CA LEU A 7 6.51 -0.12 -9.85
C LEU A 7 5.34 -1.06 -9.49
N VAL A 8 5.26 -2.21 -10.16
CA VAL A 8 4.24 -3.22 -9.88
C VAL A 8 4.40 -3.77 -8.47
N TRP A 9 5.62 -4.05 -8.04
CA TRP A 9 5.90 -4.47 -6.67
C TRP A 9 5.47 -3.43 -5.62
N LEU A 10 5.76 -2.14 -5.85
CA LEU A 10 5.32 -1.06 -4.95
C LEU A 10 3.79 -0.98 -4.84
N VAL A 11 3.09 -1.16 -5.97
CA VAL A 11 1.61 -1.16 -6.01
C VAL A 11 1.04 -2.47 -5.45
N ASN A 12 1.80 -3.57 -5.49
CA ASN A 12 1.34 -4.86 -5.02
C ASN A 12 1.08 -4.87 -3.52
N PHE A 13 1.86 -4.12 -2.73
CA PHE A 13 1.66 -4.05 -1.28
C PHE A 13 0.24 -3.60 -0.92
N PRO A 14 -0.27 -2.44 -1.37
CA PRO A 14 -1.63 -2.05 -1.07
C PRO A 14 -2.70 -2.92 -1.75
N ALA A 15 -2.38 -3.55 -2.87
CA ALA A 15 -3.32 -4.45 -3.56
C ALA A 15 -3.51 -5.80 -2.83
N ALA A 16 -2.44 -6.34 -2.26
CA ALA A 16 -2.46 -7.60 -1.49
C ALA A 16 -3.03 -7.41 -0.07
N HIS A 17 -2.99 -6.19 0.46
CA HIS A 17 -3.53 -5.83 1.78
C HIS A 17 -4.73 -4.88 1.66
N GLY A 18 -5.60 -5.11 0.66
CA GLY A 18 -6.64 -4.13 0.28
C GLY A 18 -7.53 -3.72 1.45
N TYR A 19 -7.96 -4.69 2.27
CA TYR A 19 -8.77 -4.42 3.46
C TYR A 19 -8.06 -3.46 4.43
N ALA A 20 -6.85 -3.82 4.89
CA ALA A 20 -6.09 -3.02 5.84
C ALA A 20 -5.79 -1.61 5.30
N MET A 21 -5.44 -1.52 4.01
CA MET A 21 -5.14 -0.22 3.38
C MET A 21 -6.34 0.69 3.27
N VAL A 22 -7.53 0.16 2.96
CA VAL A 22 -8.76 0.96 2.92
C VAL A 22 -9.08 1.54 4.30
N PHE A 23 -8.93 0.73 5.35
CA PHE A 23 -9.12 1.20 6.73
C PHE A 23 -8.08 2.27 7.10
N ILE A 24 -6.79 1.98 6.95
CA ILE A 24 -5.70 2.89 7.31
C ILE A 24 -5.86 4.22 6.56
N ALA A 25 -6.08 4.17 5.25
CA ALA A 25 -6.21 5.38 4.45
C ALA A 25 -7.49 6.16 4.79
N GLY A 26 -8.63 5.49 4.95
CA GLY A 26 -9.91 6.12 5.30
C GLY A 26 -9.83 6.95 6.58
N PHE A 27 -9.18 6.43 7.62
CA PHE A 27 -8.99 7.17 8.88
C PHE A 27 -7.86 8.20 8.81
N SER A 28 -6.77 7.90 8.10
CA SER A 28 -5.59 8.79 8.04
C SER A 28 -5.84 10.05 7.20
N ILE A 29 -6.61 9.93 6.11
CA ILE A 29 -6.80 11.02 5.14
C ILE A 29 -7.43 12.26 5.78
N LEU A 30 -8.42 12.10 6.68
CA LEU A 30 -9.05 13.23 7.36
C LEU A 30 -8.05 14.00 8.24
N GLY A 31 -7.22 13.29 9.00
CA GLY A 31 -6.17 13.88 9.82
C GLY A 31 -5.10 14.59 8.98
N LEU A 32 -4.70 13.97 7.87
CA LEU A 32 -3.71 14.53 6.94
C LEU A 32 -4.23 15.79 6.23
N PHE A 33 -5.51 15.81 5.83
CA PHE A 33 -6.13 17.02 5.29
C PHE A 33 -6.26 18.12 6.34
N ALA A 34 -6.62 17.78 7.58
CA ALA A 34 -6.67 18.75 8.68
C ALA A 34 -5.29 19.39 8.91
N LEU A 35 -4.22 18.60 8.94
CA LEU A 35 -2.82 19.07 9.07
C LEU A 35 -2.33 19.85 7.83
N SER A 36 -2.86 19.53 6.65
CA SER A 36 -2.53 20.24 5.40
C SER A 36 -3.26 21.58 5.27
N ALA A 37 -4.50 21.68 5.76
CA ALA A 37 -5.34 22.86 5.66
C ALA A 37 -5.07 23.86 6.79
N ARG A 38 -4.98 23.37 8.04
CA ARG A 38 -4.64 24.19 9.20
C ARG A 38 -3.13 24.22 9.30
N GLY A 39 -2.52 25.33 8.90
CA GLY A 39 -1.12 25.58 9.25
C GLY A 39 -1.00 25.47 10.76
N ALA A 40 -0.45 24.36 11.26
CA ALA A 40 -0.19 24.17 12.67
C ALA A 40 0.95 25.11 13.07
N VAL A 41 0.64 26.40 13.20
CA VAL A 41 1.50 27.39 13.81
C VAL A 41 1.04 27.46 15.27
N PRO A 42 1.79 26.86 16.21
CA PRO A 42 1.46 26.97 17.63
C PRO A 42 1.37 28.45 18.00
N GLY A 43 0.21 28.88 18.53
CA GLY A 43 0.01 30.25 18.98
C GLY A 43 -0.55 31.23 17.95
N ASP A 44 -1.05 30.80 16.79
CA ASP A 44 -1.66 31.73 15.80
C ASP A 44 -2.94 32.41 16.34
N SER A 45 -3.77 31.66 17.07
CA SER A 45 -4.93 32.22 17.79
C SER A 45 -4.49 33.21 18.88
N LEU A 46 -3.50 32.85 19.68
CA LEU A 46 -2.96 33.73 20.73
C LEU A 46 -2.26 34.96 20.15
N ARG A 47 -1.63 34.83 18.99
CA ARG A 47 -0.99 35.93 18.28
C ARG A 47 -2.03 36.88 17.71
N SER A 48 -3.06 36.37 17.04
CA SER A 48 -4.15 37.22 16.54
C SER A 48 -4.89 37.95 17.66
N ILE A 49 -4.99 37.34 18.85
CA ILE A 49 -5.49 38.01 20.06
C ILE A 49 -4.52 39.11 20.53
N ARG A 50 -3.21 38.81 20.66
CA ARG A 50 -2.18 39.81 21.04
C ARG A 50 -2.05 40.94 20.02
N GLU A 51 -2.27 40.68 18.74
CA GLU A 51 -2.28 41.69 17.68
C GLU A 51 -3.47 42.63 17.85
N ARG A 52 -4.67 42.08 18.12
CA ARG A 52 -5.87 42.86 18.43
C ARG A 52 -5.72 43.69 19.71
N GLU A 53 -5.03 43.15 20.71
CA GLU A 53 -4.79 43.82 22.00
C GLU A 53 -3.57 44.76 21.97
N GLY A 54 -2.86 44.88 20.84
CA GLY A 54 -1.68 45.75 20.71
C GLY A 54 -0.46 45.28 21.50
N LEU A 55 -0.43 44.01 21.93
CA LEU A 55 0.62 43.39 22.74
C LEU A 55 1.79 42.82 21.90
N LEU A 56 1.74 42.96 20.57
CA LEU A 56 2.80 42.48 19.68
C LEU A 56 3.95 43.48 19.61
N HIS A 57 5.12 43.07 20.09
CA HIS A 57 6.35 43.85 19.88
C HIS A 57 6.86 43.71 18.44
N PRO A 58 7.30 44.80 17.77
CA PRO A 58 7.75 44.78 16.37
C PRO A 58 8.94 43.83 16.09
N THR A 59 9.67 43.42 17.12
CA THR A 59 10.85 42.54 17.04
C THR A 59 10.53 41.05 17.14
N GLU A 60 9.29 40.65 17.42
CA GLU A 60 8.90 39.24 17.48
C GLU A 60 8.76 38.62 16.08
N ARG A 61 9.87 38.07 15.57
CA ARG A 61 9.86 37.26 14.34
C ARG A 61 9.04 35.98 14.56
N PRO A 62 8.20 35.56 13.59
CA PRO A 62 7.49 34.28 13.66
C PRO A 62 8.48 33.12 13.76
N ARG A 63 8.63 32.52 14.95
CA ARG A 63 9.32 31.24 15.12
C ARG A 63 8.41 30.11 14.63
N GLY A 64 8.95 29.18 13.84
CA GLY A 64 8.24 27.95 13.42
C GLY A 64 7.62 27.93 12.01
N ARG A 65 7.70 29.02 11.22
CA ARG A 65 7.10 29.07 9.87
C ARG A 65 7.70 28.05 8.88
N VAL A 66 9.01 27.79 8.97
CA VAL A 66 9.70 26.78 8.13
C VAL A 66 9.26 25.37 8.51
N TRP A 67 9.23 25.05 9.80
CA TRP A 67 8.78 23.75 10.30
C TRP A 67 7.33 23.47 9.93
N ALA A 68 6.43 24.45 10.11
CA ALA A 68 5.04 24.34 9.70
C ALA A 68 4.90 24.11 8.18
N GLY A 69 5.77 24.73 7.36
CA GLY A 69 5.83 24.49 5.92
C GLY A 69 6.23 23.05 5.58
N VAL A 70 7.27 22.52 6.21
CA VAL A 70 7.75 21.13 6.02
C VAL A 70 6.67 20.12 6.41
N VAL A 71 6.06 20.29 7.59
CA VAL A 71 4.98 19.42 8.06
C VAL A 71 3.79 19.45 7.09
N ARG A 72 3.42 20.62 6.57
CA ARG A 72 2.33 20.76 5.61
C ARG A 72 2.61 20.04 4.29
N ILE A 73 3.83 20.17 3.76
CA ILE A 73 4.21 19.48 2.52
C ILE A 73 4.24 17.97 2.75
N GLY A 74 4.84 17.51 3.85
CA GLY A 74 4.86 16.09 4.22
C GLY A 74 3.46 15.51 4.36
N ALA A 75 2.56 16.22 5.05
CA ALA A 75 1.15 15.81 5.20
C ALA A 75 0.43 15.74 3.85
N ARG A 76 0.71 16.64 2.91
CA ARG A 76 0.13 16.59 1.55
C ARG A 76 0.62 15.40 0.75
N VAL A 77 1.94 15.16 0.75
CA VAL A 77 2.53 14.01 0.06
C VAL A 77 1.93 12.72 0.64
N LEU A 78 1.89 12.60 1.96
CA LEU A 78 1.30 11.45 2.62
C LEU A 78 -0.19 11.31 2.35
N ALA A 79 -0.95 12.41 2.28
CA ALA A 79 -2.37 12.37 1.91
C ALA A 79 -2.57 11.83 0.48
N LEU A 80 -1.75 12.26 -0.47
CA LEU A 80 -1.79 11.76 -1.85
C LEU A 80 -1.43 10.27 -1.92
N LEU A 81 -0.40 9.84 -1.19
CA LEU A 81 -0.01 8.43 -1.12
C LEU A 81 -1.13 7.58 -0.49
N MET A 82 -1.74 8.05 0.60
CA MET A 82 -2.86 7.37 1.24
C MET A 82 -4.08 7.31 0.32
N LEU A 83 -4.38 8.37 -0.41
CA LEU A 83 -5.47 8.38 -1.38
C LEU A 83 -5.22 7.39 -2.53
N GLY A 84 -4.00 7.34 -3.07
CA GLY A 84 -3.62 6.35 -4.08
C GLY A 84 -3.78 4.92 -3.56
N SER A 85 -3.26 4.65 -2.36
CA SER A 85 -3.39 3.35 -1.70
C SER A 85 -4.85 2.98 -1.41
N LEU A 86 -5.70 3.95 -1.05
CA LEU A 86 -7.13 3.75 -0.85
C LEU A 86 -7.79 3.27 -2.15
N VAL A 87 -7.52 3.95 -3.27
CA VAL A 87 -8.08 3.58 -4.57
C VAL A 87 -7.62 2.16 -4.97
N ILE A 88 -6.32 1.86 -4.83
CA ILE A 88 -5.78 0.54 -5.15
C ILE A 88 -6.40 -0.55 -4.27
N GLY A 89 -6.54 -0.28 -2.96
CA GLY A 89 -7.17 -1.20 -2.01
C GLY A 89 -8.63 -1.48 -2.35
N ILE A 90 -9.43 -0.45 -2.67
CA ILE A 90 -10.83 -0.61 -3.10
C ILE A 90 -10.92 -1.46 -4.36
N LEU A 91 -10.14 -1.12 -5.39
CA LEU A 91 -10.14 -1.86 -6.67
C LEU A 91 -9.81 -3.35 -6.43
N SER A 92 -8.82 -3.62 -5.58
CA SER A 92 -8.40 -4.98 -5.25
C SER A 92 -9.48 -5.76 -4.50
N LEU A 93 -10.19 -5.14 -3.54
CA LEU A 93 -11.32 -5.77 -2.85
C LEU A 93 -12.46 -6.12 -3.80
N THR A 94 -12.72 -5.25 -4.78
CA THR A 94 -13.73 -5.48 -5.82
C THR A 94 -13.32 -6.51 -6.88
N GLY A 95 -12.12 -7.08 -6.78
CA GLY A 95 -11.65 -8.13 -7.69
C GLY A 95 -10.99 -7.62 -8.97
N VAL A 96 -10.72 -6.31 -9.08
CA VAL A 96 -9.97 -5.78 -10.21
C VAL A 96 -8.51 -6.25 -10.11
N PRO A 97 -7.94 -6.86 -11.17
CA PRO A 97 -6.59 -7.41 -11.13
C PRO A 97 -5.51 -6.32 -11.31
N VAL A 98 -5.40 -5.39 -10.35
CA VAL A 98 -4.52 -4.20 -10.44
C VAL A 98 -3.06 -4.57 -10.74
N THR A 99 -2.51 -5.56 -10.03
CA THR A 99 -1.13 -6.07 -10.22
C THR A 99 -1.09 -7.51 -10.71
N ARG A 100 -2.11 -8.30 -10.40
CA ARG A 100 -2.16 -9.75 -10.63
C ARG A 100 -1.98 -10.14 -12.10
N ALA A 101 -2.64 -9.42 -13.02
CA ALA A 101 -2.52 -9.71 -14.45
C ALA A 101 -1.08 -9.53 -14.96
N TYR A 102 -0.42 -8.44 -14.57
CA TYR A 102 0.97 -8.21 -14.95
C TYR A 102 1.92 -9.28 -14.36
N ILE A 103 1.73 -9.64 -13.08
CA ILE A 103 2.53 -10.67 -12.42
C ILE A 103 2.29 -12.04 -13.06
N TYR A 104 1.07 -12.35 -13.48
CA TYR A 104 0.75 -13.58 -14.20
C TYR A 104 1.49 -13.64 -15.55
N ASP A 105 1.46 -12.55 -16.33
CA ASP A 105 2.06 -12.49 -17.67
C ASP A 105 3.60 -12.45 -17.65
N ASN A 106 4.20 -11.82 -16.63
CA ASN A 106 5.65 -11.56 -16.58
C ASN A 106 6.38 -12.34 -15.47
N GLY A 107 5.65 -13.01 -14.59
CA GLY A 107 6.19 -13.77 -13.48
C GLY A 107 6.79 -15.10 -13.93
N ARG A 108 7.79 -15.56 -13.17
CA ARG A 108 8.36 -16.89 -13.35
C ARG A 108 7.54 -17.91 -12.56
N PRO A 109 7.12 -19.02 -13.19
CA PRO A 109 6.40 -20.07 -12.50
C PRO A 109 7.35 -20.87 -11.59
N THR A 110 6.82 -21.30 -10.45
CA THR A 110 7.43 -22.27 -9.53
C THR A 110 6.31 -23.03 -8.82
N THR A 111 6.64 -24.16 -8.21
CA THR A 111 5.70 -24.89 -7.37
C THR A 111 5.78 -24.34 -5.95
N GLY A 112 4.63 -24.15 -5.32
CA GLY A 112 4.50 -23.79 -3.92
C GLY A 112 3.49 -24.68 -3.21
N THR A 113 3.35 -24.48 -1.91
CA THR A 113 2.33 -25.09 -1.07
C THR A 113 1.47 -23.99 -0.46
N LEU A 114 0.15 -24.20 -0.43
CA LEU A 114 -0.79 -23.33 0.25
C LEU A 114 -1.14 -23.93 1.61
N GLU A 115 -0.90 -23.21 2.69
CA GLU A 115 -1.25 -23.60 4.06
C GLU A 115 -2.15 -22.51 4.68
N GLY A 116 -3.47 -22.72 4.63
CA GLY A 116 -4.44 -21.68 4.98
C GLY A 116 -4.28 -20.44 4.10
N ASP A 117 -4.02 -19.29 4.73
CA ASP A 117 -3.77 -18.00 4.05
C ASP A 117 -2.28 -17.76 3.75
N TRP A 118 -1.41 -18.77 3.87
CA TRP A 118 0.03 -18.64 3.63
C TRP A 118 0.48 -19.47 2.44
N VAL A 119 1.30 -18.88 1.58
CA VAL A 119 1.88 -19.55 0.42
C VAL A 119 3.38 -19.65 0.62
N THR A 120 3.91 -20.87 0.58
CA THR A 120 5.34 -21.13 0.64
C THR A 120 5.84 -21.59 -0.72
N PHE A 121 6.88 -20.95 -1.25
CA PHE A 121 7.51 -21.36 -2.51
C PHE A 121 9.00 -21.05 -2.53
N THR A 122 9.72 -21.80 -3.35
CA THR A 122 11.17 -21.62 -3.54
C THR A 122 11.44 -20.97 -4.88
N THR A 123 12.23 -19.89 -4.85
CA THR A 123 12.68 -19.18 -6.05
C THR A 123 13.73 -19.97 -6.82
N ALA A 124 14.00 -19.57 -8.06
CA ALA A 124 15.05 -20.20 -8.89
C ALA A 124 16.46 -20.09 -8.29
N GLU A 125 16.66 -19.14 -7.36
CA GLU A 125 17.91 -18.93 -6.64
C GLU A 125 18.03 -19.82 -5.38
N GLY A 126 17.01 -20.65 -5.11
CA GLY A 126 16.97 -21.54 -3.95
C GLY A 126 16.53 -20.87 -2.65
N VAL A 127 16.03 -19.63 -2.71
CA VAL A 127 15.51 -18.91 -1.54
C VAL A 127 14.03 -19.22 -1.37
N GLU A 128 13.66 -19.69 -0.18
CA GLU A 128 12.27 -19.96 0.23
C GLU A 128 11.60 -18.69 0.74
N TYR A 129 10.35 -18.48 0.33
CA TYR A 129 9.50 -17.40 0.78
C TYR A 129 8.18 -17.97 1.29
N THR A 130 7.77 -17.51 2.46
CA THR A 130 6.43 -17.72 3.02
C THR A 130 5.72 -16.37 3.08
N LEU A 131 4.67 -16.22 2.28
CA LEU A 131 3.97 -14.95 2.09
C LEU A 131 2.47 -15.13 2.29
N GLU A 132 1.82 -14.10 2.82
CA GLU A 132 0.38 -14.11 3.04
C GLU A 132 -0.38 -13.96 1.71
N SER A 133 -1.35 -14.84 1.47
CA SER A 133 -2.41 -14.70 0.48
C SER A 133 -3.72 -14.43 1.20
N ASN A 134 -3.97 -13.16 1.51
CA ASN A 134 -5.08 -12.73 2.33
C ASN A 134 -6.45 -13.08 1.74
N PHE A 135 -7.38 -13.57 2.57
CA PHE A 135 -8.75 -13.91 2.17
C PHE A 135 -9.52 -12.79 1.46
N PHE A 136 -9.37 -11.52 1.88
CA PHE A 136 -10.11 -10.41 1.28
C PHE A 136 -9.59 -10.02 -0.11
N THR A 137 -8.30 -10.21 -0.33
CA THR A 137 -7.60 -9.87 -1.58
C THR A 137 -6.69 -11.01 -1.99
N PRO A 138 -7.26 -12.19 -2.31
CA PRO A 138 -6.49 -13.41 -2.53
C PRO A 138 -5.52 -13.20 -3.68
N ALA A 139 -4.32 -13.79 -3.57
CA ALA A 139 -3.29 -13.67 -4.58
C ALA A 139 -3.53 -14.68 -5.71
N VAL A 140 -4.76 -14.82 -6.21
CA VAL A 140 -5.14 -15.83 -7.22
C VAL A 140 -5.58 -15.16 -8.52
N TYR A 141 -5.18 -15.71 -9.66
CA TYR A 141 -5.53 -15.23 -10.99
C TYR A 141 -5.34 -16.36 -12.04
N PRO A 142 -6.11 -16.40 -13.15
CA PRO A 142 -7.23 -15.51 -13.51
C PRO A 142 -8.52 -15.69 -12.72
N ASP A 143 -8.75 -16.88 -12.15
CA ASP A 143 -9.99 -17.17 -11.42
C ASP A 143 -9.82 -16.91 -9.92
N ARG A 144 -10.37 -15.78 -9.45
CA ARG A 144 -10.31 -15.37 -8.04
C ARG A 144 -11.07 -16.34 -7.13
N ASP A 145 -12.16 -16.93 -7.63
CA ASP A 145 -13.10 -17.69 -6.82
C ASP A 145 -12.83 -19.19 -6.86
N VAL A 146 -11.70 -19.60 -7.46
CA VAL A 146 -11.25 -20.99 -7.45
C VAL A 146 -11.01 -21.45 -6.01
N TYR A 147 -11.55 -22.62 -5.70
CA TYR A 147 -11.34 -23.23 -4.39
C TYR A 147 -9.97 -23.91 -4.37
N LEU A 148 -9.08 -23.40 -3.52
CA LEU A 148 -7.75 -23.98 -3.31
C LEU A 148 -7.76 -24.78 -2.01
N THR A 149 -7.42 -26.07 -2.09
CA THR A 149 -7.35 -26.94 -0.92
C THR A 149 -6.03 -26.69 -0.19
N SER A 150 -6.10 -26.41 1.11
CA SER A 150 -4.90 -26.29 1.95
C SER A 150 -4.12 -27.61 1.98
N GLY A 151 -2.80 -27.53 1.82
CA GLY A 151 -1.87 -28.66 1.78
C GLY A 151 -1.58 -29.19 0.38
N GLU A 152 -2.27 -28.71 -0.65
CA GLU A 152 -2.01 -29.12 -2.04
C GLU A 152 -0.93 -28.27 -2.71
N PRO A 153 -0.17 -28.87 -3.65
CA PRO A 153 0.78 -28.12 -4.45
C PRO A 153 0.04 -27.17 -5.40
N VAL A 154 0.45 -25.90 -5.37
CA VAL A 154 -0.06 -24.84 -6.23
C VAL A 154 1.05 -24.32 -7.14
N VAL A 155 0.68 -23.80 -8.31
CA VAL A 155 1.65 -23.11 -9.18
C VAL A 155 1.63 -21.63 -8.83
N VAL A 156 2.80 -21.11 -8.46
CA VAL A 156 3.00 -19.70 -8.12
C VAL A 156 3.83 -19.03 -9.20
N ARG A 157 3.41 -17.86 -9.63
CA ARG A 157 4.18 -16.96 -10.51
C ARG A 157 4.64 -15.77 -9.71
N TYR A 158 5.95 -15.52 -9.66
CA TYR A 158 6.53 -14.39 -8.94
C TYR A 158 7.41 -13.52 -9.84
N LEU A 159 7.52 -12.23 -9.52
CA LEU A 159 8.45 -11.34 -10.22
C LEU A 159 9.89 -11.65 -9.77
N PRO A 160 10.83 -11.98 -10.67
CA PRO A 160 12.16 -12.46 -10.28
C PRO A 160 12.98 -11.45 -9.46
N SER A 161 12.84 -10.15 -9.77
CA SER A 161 13.52 -9.09 -9.01
C SER A 161 12.84 -8.79 -7.67
N HIS A 162 11.59 -9.20 -7.49
CA HIS A 162 10.74 -8.86 -6.34
C HIS A 162 9.81 -10.04 -5.98
N PRO A 163 10.32 -11.14 -5.39
CA PRO A 163 9.52 -12.35 -5.15
C PRO A 163 8.30 -12.12 -4.24
N GLN A 164 8.26 -11.03 -3.48
CA GLN A 164 7.08 -10.65 -2.68
C GLN A 164 5.86 -10.28 -3.54
N ALA A 165 6.06 -9.97 -4.82
CA ALA A 165 5.00 -9.81 -5.80
C ALA A 165 4.78 -11.15 -6.51
N PHE A 166 3.76 -11.88 -6.06
CA PHE A 166 3.41 -13.19 -6.58
C PHE A 166 1.91 -13.32 -6.84
N VAL A 167 1.55 -14.34 -7.62
CA VAL A 167 0.19 -14.78 -7.87
C VAL A 167 0.14 -16.30 -8.01
N ILE A 168 -0.91 -16.92 -7.51
CA ILE A 168 -1.24 -18.33 -7.69
C ILE A 168 -1.96 -18.44 -9.04
N ASP A 169 -1.42 -19.28 -9.91
CA ASP A 169 -1.95 -19.57 -11.23
C ASP A 169 -3.10 -20.58 -11.12
N SER A 170 -4.34 -20.07 -11.18
CA SER A 170 -5.54 -20.91 -11.08
C SER A 170 -5.73 -21.85 -12.28
N ASP A 171 -5.12 -21.57 -13.43
CA ASP A 171 -5.26 -22.41 -14.63
C ASP A 171 -4.41 -23.68 -14.54
N GLN A 172 -3.34 -23.64 -13.74
CA GLN A 172 -2.37 -24.73 -13.59
C GLN A 172 -2.53 -25.48 -12.27
N THR A 173 -3.48 -25.08 -11.42
CA THR A 173 -3.72 -25.77 -10.15
C THR A 173 -4.52 -27.05 -10.39
N PRO A 174 -4.19 -28.19 -9.74
CA PRO A 174 -4.98 -29.41 -9.85
C PRO A 174 -6.45 -29.14 -9.48
N ARG A 175 -7.39 -29.65 -10.29
CA ARG A 175 -8.84 -29.59 -10.00
C ARG A 175 -9.32 -30.88 -9.35
#